data_AF-A0A430CE79-F1
#
_entry.id   AF-A0A430CE79-F1
#
_cell.length_a   1.000
_cell.length_b   1.000
_cell.length_c   1.000
_cell.angle_alpha   90.00
_cell.angle_beta   90.00
_cell.angle_gamma   90.00
#
_symmetry.space_group_name_H-M   'P 1'
#
loop_
_entity.id
_entity.type
_entity.pdbx_description
1 polymer ?
#
loop_
_entity_poly.entity_id
_entity_poly.type
_entity_poly.pdbx_seq_one_letter_code
_entity_poly.pdbx_strand_id
1 'polypeptide(L)'
;MNDEAELMTVMNRLRSGHDMLPFLAGLYSAGQVKLQPVPADMQALLEDAPDYRSPDPGEGPVWLQIPSADDAAELVVYRTRGTGTLYVVAPDRQPG
;
A
#
# COMPACT_ATOMS: atom_id res chain seq x y z
N MET A 1 -20.22 3.95 2.44
CA MET A 1 -19.29 4.10 1.30
C MET A 1 -18.72 2.72 1.01
N ASN A 2 -18.61 2.33 -0.26
CA ASN A 2 -17.99 1.05 -0.62
C ASN A 2 -16.48 1.28 -0.75
N ASP A 3 -15.70 0.70 0.17
CA ASP A 3 -14.24 0.81 0.15
C ASP A 3 -13.68 0.34 -1.21
N GLU A 4 -14.31 -0.62 -1.87
CA GLU A 4 -13.89 -1.11 -3.20
C GLU A 4 -13.85 0.00 -4.27
N ALA A 5 -14.88 0.86 -4.32
CA ALA A 5 -14.93 1.95 -5.29
C ALA A 5 -13.86 3.02 -5.01
N GLU A 6 -13.59 3.25 -3.73
CA GLU A 6 -12.52 4.13 -3.26
C GLU A 6 -11.14 3.57 -3.63
N LEU A 7 -10.89 2.29 -3.34
CA LEU A 7 -9.64 1.60 -3.65
C LEU A 7 -9.37 1.54 -5.16
N MET A 8 -10.40 1.29 -5.99
CA MET A 8 -10.27 1.37 -7.45
C MET A 8 -9.86 2.77 -7.92
N THR A 9 -10.46 3.81 -7.33
CA THR A 9 -10.14 5.21 -7.65
C THR A 9 -8.68 5.53 -7.29
N VAL A 10 -8.25 5.12 -6.11
CA VAL A 10 -6.87 5.31 -5.65
C VAL A 10 -5.88 4.55 -6.53
N MET A 11 -6.16 3.28 -6.86
CA MET A 11 -5.31 2.48 -7.74
C MET A 11 -5.20 3.06 -9.15
N ASN A 12 -6.29 3.59 -9.71
CA ASN A 12 -6.24 4.24 -11.02
C ASN A 12 -5.37 5.49 -10.99
N ARG A 13 -5.42 6.27 -9.90
CA ARG A 13 -4.58 7.46 -9.70
C ARG A 13 -3.11 7.10 -9.57
N LEU A 14 -2.80 6.03 -8.83
CA LEU A 14 -1.45 5.48 -8.69
C LEU A 14 -0.89 5.01 -10.05
N ARG A 15 -1.71 4.37 -10.88
CA ARG A 15 -1.32 3.93 -12.23
C ARG A 15 -1.11 5.09 -13.19
N SER A 16 -1.97 6.12 -13.15
CA SER A 16 -1.86 7.29 -14.04
C SER A 16 -0.73 8.24 -13.65
N GLY A 17 -0.24 8.16 -12.42
CA GLY A 17 0.87 8.98 -11.91
C GLY A 17 2.25 8.64 -12.49
N HIS A 18 2.37 7.64 -13.37
CA HIS A 18 3.59 7.17 -14.07
C HIS A 18 4.82 6.78 -13.21
N ASP A 19 4.93 7.20 -11.94
CA ASP A 19 6.09 6.99 -11.06
C ASP A 19 6.06 5.70 -10.21
N MET A 20 4.91 5.04 -10.09
CA MET A 20 4.76 3.87 -9.23
C MET A 20 5.23 2.55 -9.86
N LEU A 21 5.22 2.50 -11.19
CA LEU A 21 5.40 1.25 -11.92
C LEU A 21 6.84 0.89 -12.22
N PRO A 22 7.82 1.77 -12.44
CA PRO A 22 9.17 1.33 -12.81
C PRO A 22 9.84 0.47 -11.73
N PHE A 23 9.65 0.81 -10.45
CA PHE A 23 10.25 0.07 -9.33
C PHE A 23 9.48 -1.24 -9.02
N LEU A 24 8.14 -1.19 -8.97
CA LEU A 24 7.31 -2.39 -8.80
C LEU A 24 7.36 -3.31 -10.04
N ALA A 25 7.53 -2.77 -11.26
CA ALA A 25 7.69 -3.52 -12.51
C ALA A 25 9.03 -4.27 -12.60
N GLY A 26 10.05 -3.85 -11.85
CA GLY A 26 11.30 -4.59 -11.70
C GLY A 26 11.12 -5.90 -10.91
N LEU A 27 10.07 -6.00 -10.09
CA LEU A 27 9.78 -7.16 -9.23
C LEU A 27 8.53 -7.94 -9.68
N TYR A 28 7.50 -7.28 -10.22
CA TYR A 28 6.24 -7.87 -10.68
C TYR A 28 5.64 -7.06 -11.83
N SER A 29 5.08 -7.73 -12.84
CA SER A 29 4.45 -7.02 -13.96
C SER A 29 3.36 -6.05 -13.47
N ALA A 30 3.39 -4.79 -13.92
CA ALA A 30 2.51 -3.69 -13.52
C ALA A 30 0.99 -4.00 -13.51
N GLY A 31 0.55 -5.02 -14.24
CA GLY A 31 -0.82 -5.52 -14.25
C GLY A 31 -1.20 -6.43 -13.06
N GLN A 32 -0.27 -6.75 -12.17
CA GLN A 32 -0.43 -7.76 -11.12
C GLN A 32 -0.43 -7.18 -9.71
N VAL A 33 -0.60 -5.86 -9.50
CA VAL A 33 -0.63 -5.26 -8.15
C VAL A 33 -2.00 -4.70 -7.80
N LYS A 34 -2.45 -4.93 -6.57
CA LYS A 34 -3.72 -4.43 -6.01
C LYS A 34 -3.52 -3.90 -4.58
N LEU A 35 -4.41 -3.03 -4.13
CA LEU A 35 -4.49 -2.67 -2.71
C LEU A 35 -5.09 -3.86 -1.95
N GLN A 36 -4.34 -4.40 -1.01
CA GLN A 36 -4.77 -5.46 -0.11
C GLN A 36 -4.77 -4.95 1.33
N PRO A 37 -5.68 -5.42 2.18
CA PRO A 37 -5.61 -5.09 3.61
C PRO A 37 -4.24 -5.44 4.16
N VAL A 38 -3.68 -4.56 4.99
CA VAL A 38 -2.42 -4.87 5.67
C VAL A 38 -2.67 -6.05 6.63
N PRO A 39 -1.85 -7.12 6.56
CA PRO A 39 -1.95 -8.22 7.51
C PRO A 39 -1.78 -7.73 8.96
N ALA A 40 -2.51 -8.31 9.90
CA ALA A 40 -2.50 -7.86 11.31
C ALA A 40 -1.09 -7.84 11.91
N ASP A 41 -0.27 -8.85 11.62
CA ASP A 41 1.12 -8.91 12.11
C ASP A 41 1.97 -7.76 11.57
N MET A 42 1.78 -7.39 10.30
CA MET A 42 2.47 -6.27 9.67
C MET A 42 1.99 -4.93 10.22
N GLN A 43 0.68 -4.82 10.51
CA GLN A 43 0.13 -3.63 11.15
C GLN A 43 0.72 -3.44 12.55
N ALA A 44 0.83 -4.51 13.35
CA ALA A 44 1.45 -4.45 14.67
C ALA A 44 2.92 -4.01 14.59
N LEU A 45 3.68 -4.49 13.60
CA LEU A 45 5.06 -4.06 13.37
C LEU A 45 5.18 -2.57 13.01
N LEU A 46 4.25 -2.06 12.20
CA LEU A 46 4.20 -0.64 11.87
C LEU A 46 3.88 0.20 13.11
N GLU A 47 2.90 -0.22 13.91
CA GLU A 47 2.49 0.50 15.12
C GLU A 47 3.55 0.50 16.23
N ASP A 48 4.43 -0.49 16.26
CA ASP A 48 5.58 -0.55 17.19
C ASP A 48 6.75 0.37 16.74
N ALA A 49 6.79 0.77 15.47
CA ALA A 49 7.86 1.63 14.97
C ALA A 49 7.68 3.08 15.48
N PRO A 50 8.70 3.68 16.13
CA PRO A 50 8.57 4.98 16.80
C PRO A 50 8.30 6.14 15.83
N ASP A 51 8.73 5.99 14.57
CA ASP A 51 8.60 7.01 13.53
C ASP A 51 7.36 6.80 12.65
N TYR A 52 6.62 5.71 12.85
CA TYR A 52 5.43 5.43 12.06
C TYR A 52 4.28 6.35 12.47
N ARG A 53 3.68 6.98 11.46
CA ARG A 53 2.39 7.66 11.59
C ARG A 53 1.41 7.07 10.61
N SER A 54 0.26 6.64 11.13
CA SER A 54 -0.81 6.14 10.28
C SER A 54 -1.28 7.24 9.32
N PRO A 55 -1.49 6.93 8.03
CA PRO A 55 -1.97 7.92 7.06
C PRO A 55 -3.34 8.45 7.46
N ASP A 56 -3.60 9.73 7.15
CA ASP A 56 -4.91 10.31 7.35
C ASP A 56 -5.95 9.63 6.43
N PRO A 57 -7.14 9.25 6.96
CA PRO A 57 -8.16 8.57 6.18
C PRO A 57 -8.58 9.35 4.93
N GLY A 58 -8.30 8.79 3.75
CA GLY A 58 -8.70 9.37 2.48
C GLY A 58 -7.88 10.59 1.99
N GLU A 59 -6.74 10.92 2.61
CA GLU A 59 -5.84 11.96 2.08
C GLU A 59 -5.01 11.49 0.86
N GLY A 60 -4.95 10.18 0.63
CA GLY A 60 -4.25 9.58 -0.50
C GLY A 60 -3.21 8.59 -0.04
N PRO A 61 -2.62 7.82 -0.97
CA PRO A 61 -1.60 6.83 -0.63
C PRO A 61 -0.30 7.52 -0.23
N VAL A 62 0.37 6.99 0.79
CA VAL A 62 1.67 7.47 1.26
C VAL A 62 2.73 6.39 1.06
N TRP A 63 3.98 6.85 0.91
CA TRP A 63 5.15 5.99 0.80
C TRP A 63 5.79 5.84 2.18
N LEU A 64 5.98 4.60 2.60
CA LEU A 64 6.71 4.24 3.81
C LEU A 64 7.98 3.52 3.41
N GLN A 65 9.10 3.99 3.95
CA GLN A 65 10.38 3.28 3.84
C GLN A 65 10.59 2.53 5.16
N ILE A 66 10.68 1.20 5.08
CA ILE A 66 11.00 0.36 6.22
C ILE A 66 12.48 -0.02 6.10
N PRO A 67 13.33 0.39 7.07
CA PRO A 67 14.71 -0.07 7.11
C PRO A 67 14.75 -1.58 7.36
N SER A 68 15.53 -2.30 6.55
CA SER A 68 15.89 -3.70 6.72
C SER A 68 17.41 -3.80 6.95
N ALA A 69 17.88 -4.96 7.41
CA ALA A 69 19.27 -5.16 7.83
C ALA A 69 20.30 -4.82 6.73
N ASP A 70 19.94 -5.05 5.46
CA ASP A 70 20.84 -4.86 4.31
C ASP A 70 20.26 -3.91 3.23
N ASP A 71 19.01 -3.45 3.35
CA ASP A 71 18.32 -2.62 2.34
C ASP A 71 17.14 -1.85 2.96
N ALA A 72 16.42 -1.02 2.19
CA ALA A 72 15.16 -0.40 2.60
C ALA A 72 14.00 -0.90 1.75
N ALA A 73 12.94 -1.42 2.40
CA ALA A 73 11.72 -1.81 1.72
C ALA A 73 10.78 -0.61 1.58
N GLU A 74 10.37 -0.28 0.35
CA GLU A 74 9.37 0.75 0.11
C GLU A 74 7.97 0.16 0.00
N LEU A 75 7.03 0.72 0.75
CA LEU A 75 5.63 0.31 0.77
C LEU A 75 4.74 1.50 0.43
N VAL A 76 3.72 1.23 -0.37
CA VAL A 76 2.67 2.22 -0.63
C VAL A 76 1.44 1.80 0.14
N VAL A 77 1.06 2.63 1.12
CA VAL A 77 -0.09 2.36 1.98
C VAL A 77 -1.18 3.41 1.83
N TYR A 78 -2.42 3.00 2.02
CA TYR A 78 -3.59 3.87 1.96
C TYR A 78 -4.56 3.51 3.07
N ARG A 79 -5.12 4.51 3.75
CA ARG A 79 -6.15 4.32 4.76
C ARG A 79 -7.50 4.77 4.23
N THR A 80 -8.48 3.88 4.22
CA THR A 80 -9.82 4.19 3.67
C THR A 80 -10.55 5.22 4.53
N ARG A 81 -11.36 6.06 3.90
CA ARG A 81 -12.17 7.07 4.60
C ARG A 81 -13.32 6.45 5.39
N GLY A 82 -13.94 5.41 4.85
CA GLY A 82 -15.13 4.79 5.44
C GLY A 82 -14.82 3.95 6.67
N THR A 83 -13.98 2.93 6.50
CA THR A 83 -13.65 1.98 7.57
C THR A 83 -12.39 2.35 8.35
N GLY A 84 -11.54 3.22 7.80
CA GLY A 84 -10.23 3.51 8.40
C GLY A 84 -9.25 2.34 8.28
N THR A 85 -9.56 1.34 7.45
CA THR A 85 -8.74 0.15 7.23
C THR A 85 -7.49 0.54 6.44
N LEU A 86 -6.34 0.02 6.86
CA LEU A 86 -5.07 0.22 6.19
C LEU A 86 -4.88 -0.82 5.08
N TYR A 87 -4.56 -0.35 3.89
CA TYR A 87 -4.26 -1.15 2.72
C TYR A 87 -2.83 -0.90 2.26
N VAL A 88 -2.22 -1.90 1.63
CA VAL A 88 -0.89 -1.83 1.02
C VAL A 88 -0.96 -2.29 -0.43
N VAL A 89 -0.17 -1.66 -1.30
CA VAL A 89 0.01 -2.14 -2.67
C VAL A 89 0.85 -3.41 -2.63
N ALA A 90 0.25 -4.54 -3.03
CA ALA A 90 0.90 -5.84 -3.04
C ALA A 90 0.54 -6.60 -4.32
N PRO A 91 1.39 -7.53 -4.77
CA PRO A 91 1.04 -8.39 -5.89
C PRO A 91 -0.24 -9.18 -5.60
N ASP A 92 -1.08 -9.33 -6.61
CA ASP A 92 -2.25 -10.18 -6.64
C ASP A 92 -1.79 -11.65 -6.62
N ARG A 93 -1.34 -12.11 -5.46
CA ARG A 93 -1.13 -13.54 -5.21
C ARG A 93 -2.50 -14.21 -5.30
N GLN A 94 -2.79 -14.86 -6.42
CA GLN A 94 -3.63 -16.05 -6.34
C GLN A 94 -2.89 -17.04 -5.43
N PRO A 95 -3.51 -17.56 -4.36
CA PRO A 95 -2.95 -18.69 -3.66
C PRO A 95 -2.83 -19.84 -4.68
N GLY A 96 -1.60 -20.32 -4.87
CA GLY A 96 -1.34 -21.59 -5.56
C GLY A 96 -1.72 -22.76 -4.67
#